data_AF-A0A0V0QC81-F1
#
_entry.id   AF-A0A0V0QC81-F1
#
_cell.length_a   1.000
_cell.length_b   1.000
_cell.length_c   1.000
_cell.angle_alpha   90.00
_cell.angle_beta   90.00
_cell.angle_gamma   90.00
#
_symmetry.space_group_name_H-M   'P 1'
#
loop_
_entity.id
_entity.type
_entity.pdbx_description
1 polymer ?
#
loop_
_entity_poly.entity_id
_entity_poly.type
_entity_poly.pdbx_seq_one_letter_code
_entity_poly.pdbx_strand_id
1 'polypeptide(L)'
;MATDKYGGSIENRCRFMLEVLDAVVPVFGPGRTGVRFSPTGRFGDMYDSNPLELMKTALKLLEPYNLAFVEVKKHDPSDFSPASEGAKHDSQGRLLPDQQFPKNYFATLRSFYKGNFIANCGFQPETAAESIEKKENDLVAFGTLALQNPDLPQRIENNWPINRDFDFSTFYMGGEKGYTDLPFYQQQ
;
A
#
# COMPACT_ATOMS: atom_id res chain seq x y z
N MET A 1 -8.34 24.27 -3.46
CA MET A 1 -7.73 23.44 -4.52
C MET A 1 -6.94 24.34 -5.44
N ALA A 2 -5.81 23.87 -5.98
CA ALA A 2 -5.07 24.61 -7.01
C ALA A 2 -5.95 24.80 -8.26
N THR A 3 -5.83 25.96 -8.90
CA THR A 3 -6.57 26.34 -10.12
C THR A 3 -5.66 26.42 -11.35
N ASP A 4 -4.40 26.03 -11.20
CA ASP A 4 -3.42 25.99 -12.28
C ASP A 4 -3.42 24.62 -13.00
N LYS A 5 -2.38 24.36 -13.81
CA LYS A 5 -2.24 23.11 -14.55
C LYS A 5 -2.02 21.86 -13.69
N TYR A 6 -1.85 22.01 -12.37
CA TYR A 6 -1.66 20.91 -11.41
C TYR A 6 -2.92 20.63 -10.56
N GLY A 7 -4.01 21.37 -10.77
CA GLY A 7 -5.26 21.23 -10.03
C GLY A 7 -6.51 21.10 -10.90
N GLY A 8 -7.64 20.89 -10.23
CA GLY A 8 -8.94 20.69 -10.88
C GLY A 8 -9.13 19.25 -11.36
N SER A 9 -8.93 19.00 -12.66
CA SER A 9 -9.19 17.70 -13.27
C SER A 9 -8.27 16.61 -12.72
N ILE A 10 -8.71 15.35 -12.80
CA ILE A 10 -7.91 14.20 -12.33
C ILE A 10 -6.56 14.13 -13.06
N GLU A 11 -6.56 14.41 -14.36
CA GLU A 11 -5.34 14.44 -15.20
C GLU A 11 -4.35 15.50 -14.71
N ASN A 12 -4.84 16.68 -14.35
CA ASN A 12 -3.99 17.74 -13.79
C ASN A 12 -3.43 17.34 -12.42
N ARG A 13 -4.24 16.69 -11.56
CA ARG A 13 -3.76 16.19 -10.26
C ARG A 13 -2.69 15.10 -10.42
N CYS A 14 -2.76 14.28 -11.46
CA CYS A 14 -1.74 13.28 -11.78
C CYS A 14 -0.47 13.89 -12.40
N ARG A 15 -0.53 15.11 -12.94
CA ARG A 15 0.56 15.71 -13.74
C ARG A 15 1.90 15.74 -13.02
N PHE A 16 1.92 16.14 -11.75
CA PHE A 16 3.17 16.23 -11.00
C PHE A 16 3.82 14.85 -10.82
N MET A 17 3.03 13.80 -10.57
CA MET A 17 3.54 12.42 -10.50
C MET A 17 4.18 12.01 -11.83
N LEU A 18 3.55 12.34 -12.96
CA LEU A 18 4.10 12.04 -14.29
C LEU A 18 5.39 12.81 -14.57
N GLU A 19 5.45 14.11 -14.24
CA GLU A 19 6.67 14.91 -14.39
C GLU A 19 7.83 14.36 -13.54
N VAL A 20 7.54 13.82 -12.34
CA VAL A 20 8.55 13.13 -11.52
C VAL A 20 9.03 11.84 -12.19
N LEU A 21 8.12 11.05 -12.79
CA LEU A 21 8.51 9.85 -13.52
C LEU A 21 9.32 10.16 -14.78
N ASP A 22 8.95 11.21 -15.51
CA ASP A 22 9.71 11.71 -16.67
C ASP A 22 11.15 12.09 -16.29
N ALA A 23 11.37 12.54 -15.05
CA ALA A 23 12.71 12.84 -14.54
C ALA A 23 13.46 11.60 -14.01
N VAL A 24 12.78 10.69 -13.32
CA VAL A 24 13.42 9.55 -12.62
C VAL A 24 13.64 8.35 -13.53
N VAL A 25 12.68 8.02 -14.40
CA VAL A 25 12.75 6.82 -15.25
C VAL A 25 13.93 6.84 -16.21
N PRO A 26 14.33 7.97 -16.85
CA PRO A 26 15.53 7.99 -17.68
C PRO A 26 16.84 7.74 -16.91
N VAL A 27 16.86 8.00 -15.61
CA VAL A 27 18.06 7.83 -14.76
C VAL A 27 18.22 6.37 -14.31
N PHE A 28 17.16 5.77 -13.77
CA PHE A 28 17.22 4.41 -13.21
C PHE A 28 16.80 3.33 -14.20
N GLY A 29 16.03 3.71 -15.22
CA GLY A 29 15.51 2.84 -16.28
C GLY A 29 14.08 2.38 -16.04
N PRO A 30 13.33 2.10 -17.13
CA PRO A 30 12.11 1.30 -17.05
C PRO A 30 12.43 -0.08 -16.46
N GLY A 31 11.48 -0.68 -15.75
CA GLY A 31 11.67 -1.94 -15.05
C GLY A 31 12.52 -1.86 -13.76
N ARG A 32 13.03 -0.68 -13.40
CA ARG A 32 13.76 -0.43 -12.13
C ARG A 32 13.16 0.67 -11.27
N THR A 33 12.17 1.41 -11.78
CA THR A 33 11.44 2.45 -11.06
C THR A 33 10.07 1.92 -10.65
N GLY A 34 9.68 2.07 -9.38
CA GLY A 34 8.34 1.72 -8.89
C GLY A 34 7.58 2.92 -8.33
N VAL A 35 6.26 2.81 -8.22
CA VAL A 35 5.39 3.84 -7.63
C VAL A 35 4.54 3.22 -6.53
N ARG A 36 4.39 3.91 -5.38
CA ARG A 36 3.56 3.45 -4.26
C ARG A 36 2.40 4.41 -4.02
N PHE A 37 1.19 3.86 -3.87
CA PHE A 37 -0.03 4.61 -3.57
C PHE A 37 -0.64 4.21 -2.22
N SER A 38 -1.27 5.18 -1.56
CA SER A 38 -2.15 4.98 -0.40
C SER A 38 -3.50 5.65 -0.67
N PRO A 39 -4.38 5.04 -1.49
CA PRO A 39 -5.53 5.72 -2.10
C PRO A 39 -6.55 6.31 -1.13
N THR A 40 -6.65 5.72 0.06
CA THR A 40 -7.58 6.12 1.12
C THR A 40 -6.86 6.61 2.38
N GLY A 41 -5.54 6.82 2.30
CA GLY A 41 -4.74 7.29 3.43
C GLY A 41 -5.17 8.68 3.90
N ARG A 42 -5.08 8.90 5.23
CA ARG A 42 -5.38 10.19 5.88
C ARG A 42 -4.18 10.83 6.58
N PHE A 43 -2.99 10.23 6.43
CA PHE A 43 -1.78 10.81 7.00
C PHE A 43 -1.58 12.24 6.46
N GLY A 44 -1.29 13.20 7.33
CA GLY A 44 -1.23 14.61 6.96
C GLY A 44 -2.59 15.23 6.60
N ASP A 45 -3.69 14.67 7.12
CA ASP A 45 -5.08 15.13 6.88
C ASP A 45 -5.53 15.06 5.41
N MET A 46 -4.93 14.14 4.64
CA MET A 46 -5.25 13.94 3.23
C MET A 46 -6.65 13.33 3.02
N TYR A 47 -7.37 13.79 2.01
CA TYR A 47 -8.64 13.22 1.56
C TYR A 47 -8.86 13.45 0.06
N ASP A 48 -9.38 12.44 -0.64
CA ASP A 48 -9.94 12.58 -1.99
C ASP A 48 -11.40 12.12 -1.95
N SER A 49 -12.29 12.85 -2.63
CA SER A 49 -13.73 12.57 -2.65
C SER A 49 -14.11 11.42 -3.58
N ASN A 50 -13.25 11.07 -4.54
CA ASN A 50 -13.43 9.95 -5.47
C ASN A 50 -12.07 9.29 -5.79
N PRO A 51 -11.44 8.63 -4.79
CA PRO A 51 -10.13 8.04 -4.97
C PRO A 51 -10.15 6.86 -5.96
N LEU A 52 -11.31 6.23 -6.19
CA LEU A 52 -11.44 5.15 -7.17
C LEU A 52 -11.19 5.65 -8.60
N GLU A 53 -11.85 6.73 -9.01
CA GLU A 53 -11.60 7.31 -10.35
C GLU A 53 -10.20 7.92 -10.46
N LEU A 54 -9.68 8.52 -9.38
CA LEU A 54 -8.29 8.98 -9.36
C LEU A 54 -7.31 7.82 -9.60
N MET A 55 -7.46 6.71 -8.88
CA MET A 55 -6.60 5.54 -9.03
C MET A 55 -6.73 4.90 -10.40
N LYS A 56 -7.94 4.76 -10.94
CA LYS A 56 -8.16 4.27 -12.29
C LYS A 56 -7.43 5.10 -13.34
N THR A 57 -7.49 6.42 -13.24
CA THR A 57 -6.78 7.31 -14.18
C THR A 57 -5.27 7.26 -13.97
N ALA A 58 -4.79 7.36 -12.72
CA ALA A 58 -3.37 7.31 -12.39
C ALA A 58 -2.74 5.99 -12.89
N LEU A 59 -3.31 4.84 -12.56
CA LEU A 59 -2.79 3.53 -12.95
C LEU A 59 -2.70 3.36 -14.48
N LYS A 60 -3.71 3.81 -15.22
CA LYS A 60 -3.68 3.78 -16.69
C LYS A 60 -2.59 4.68 -17.28
N LEU A 61 -2.35 5.84 -16.67
CA LEU A 61 -1.30 6.77 -17.10
C LEU A 61 0.11 6.22 -16.83
N LEU A 62 0.26 5.24 -15.93
CA LEU A 62 1.56 4.60 -15.64
C LEU A 62 1.96 3.51 -16.64
N GLU A 63 1.02 2.94 -17.41
CA GLU A 63 1.29 1.84 -18.35
C GLU A 63 2.45 2.14 -19.33
N PRO A 64 2.53 3.34 -19.96
CA PRO A 64 3.60 3.63 -20.92
C PRO A 64 5.01 3.67 -20.30
N TYR A 65 5.14 3.85 -18.98
CA TYR A 65 6.43 3.95 -18.31
C TYR A 65 7.15 2.61 -18.11
N ASN A 66 6.44 1.49 -18.31
CA ASN A 66 6.97 0.14 -18.09
C ASN A 66 7.72 0.02 -16.74
N LEU A 67 7.03 0.40 -15.67
CA LEU A 67 7.59 0.44 -14.30
C LEU A 67 7.98 -0.97 -13.81
N ALA A 68 8.90 -1.01 -12.85
CA ALA A 68 9.26 -2.24 -12.13
C ALA A 68 8.05 -2.84 -11.43
N PHE A 69 7.26 -1.99 -10.77
CA PHE A 69 6.04 -2.33 -10.07
C PHE A 69 5.20 -1.09 -9.74
N VAL A 70 3.92 -1.33 -9.45
CA VAL A 70 3.08 -0.42 -8.66
C VAL A 70 2.73 -1.12 -7.36
N GLU A 71 2.96 -0.44 -6.23
CA GLU A 71 2.55 -0.91 -4.91
C GLU A 71 1.32 -0.11 -4.44
N VAL A 72 0.31 -0.80 -3.91
CA VAL A 72 -0.87 -0.15 -3.32
C VAL A 72 -1.08 -0.60 -1.89
N LYS A 73 -1.12 0.37 -0.98
CA LYS A 73 -1.52 0.18 0.41
C LYS A 73 -3.04 0.27 0.55
N LYS A 74 -3.66 -0.80 1.04
CA LYS A 74 -5.05 -0.79 1.50
C LYS A 74 -5.11 -0.30 2.95
N HIS A 75 -6.11 0.53 3.23
CA HIS A 75 -6.45 0.93 4.59
C HIS A 75 -7.74 0.25 5.05
N ASP A 76 -7.81 -0.05 6.34
CA ASP A 76 -9.01 -0.57 6.99
C ASP A 76 -9.76 0.58 7.69
N PRO A 77 -11.09 0.53 7.83
CA PRO A 77 -11.83 1.51 8.64
C PRO A 77 -11.27 1.67 10.06
N SER A 78 -10.73 0.60 10.67
CA SER A 78 -10.09 0.64 11.98
C SER A 78 -8.77 1.42 12.04
N ASP A 79 -8.15 1.74 10.89
CA ASP A 79 -7.01 2.65 10.82
C ASP A 79 -7.41 4.10 11.19
N PHE A 80 -8.72 4.39 11.28
CA PHE A 80 -9.26 5.71 11.56
C PHE A 80 -10.08 5.70 12.87
N SER A 81 -9.78 6.67 13.74
CA SER A 81 -10.32 6.83 15.10
C SER A 81 -11.85 6.76 15.21
N PRO A 82 -12.36 6.22 16.33
CA PRO A 82 -12.95 4.89 16.29
C PRO A 82 -14.13 4.88 15.33
N ALA A 83 -13.92 4.36 14.12
CA ALA A 83 -15.04 3.90 13.32
C ALA A 83 -15.73 2.79 14.14
N SER A 84 -16.82 3.13 14.83
CA SER A 84 -17.69 2.12 15.45
C SER A 84 -18.07 1.10 14.39
N GLU A 85 -18.32 -0.15 14.77
CA GLU A 85 -18.78 -1.15 13.81
C GLU A 85 -19.99 -0.62 13.01
N GLY A 86 -19.88 -0.62 11.68
CA GLY A 86 -20.90 -0.06 10.77
C GLY A 86 -20.85 1.46 10.55
N ALA A 87 -19.85 2.17 11.09
CA ALA A 87 -19.60 3.56 10.74
C ALA A 87 -19.32 3.69 9.22
N LYS A 88 -19.82 4.76 8.62
CA LYS A 88 -19.56 5.10 7.21
C LYS A 88 -18.63 6.30 7.04
N HIS A 89 -18.49 7.09 8.09
CA HIS A 89 -17.74 8.33 8.08
C HIS A 89 -16.82 8.39 9.29
N ASP A 90 -15.69 9.08 9.13
CA ASP A 90 -14.81 9.43 10.24
C ASP A 90 -15.36 10.62 11.07
N SER A 91 -14.61 11.05 12.08
CA SER A 91 -14.97 12.16 12.96
C SER A 91 -15.12 13.51 12.26
N GLN A 92 -14.68 13.64 11.00
CA GLN A 92 -14.80 14.84 10.18
C GLN A 92 -15.92 14.70 9.11
N GLY A 93 -16.69 13.61 9.13
CA GLY A 93 -17.76 13.37 8.16
C GLY A 93 -17.28 12.88 6.79
N ARG A 94 -16.03 12.40 6.69
CA ARG A 94 -15.45 11.89 5.44
C ARG A 94 -15.69 10.40 5.31
N LEU A 95 -15.97 9.91 4.09
CA LEU A 95 -16.22 8.49 3.87
C LEU A 95 -15.02 7.62 4.30
N LEU A 96 -15.31 6.50 4.97
CA LEU A 96 -14.32 5.50 5.34
C LEU A 96 -13.87 4.66 4.11
N PRO A 97 -12.69 4.02 4.14
CA PRO A 97 -12.11 3.37 2.96
C PRO A 97 -13.01 2.34 2.27
N ASP A 98 -13.77 1.57 3.06
CA ASP A 98 -14.69 0.54 2.59
C ASP A 98 -15.95 1.12 1.92
N GLN A 99 -16.22 2.42 2.12
CA GLN A 99 -17.25 3.17 1.42
C GLN A 99 -16.70 3.86 0.15
N GLN A 100 -15.38 4.02 0.03
CA GLN A 100 -14.72 4.66 -1.12
C GLN A 100 -14.27 3.67 -2.21
N PHE A 101 -14.18 2.38 -1.88
CA PHE A 101 -13.78 1.31 -2.79
C PHE A 101 -14.70 0.09 -2.65
N PRO A 102 -14.86 -0.71 -3.72
CA PRO A 102 -15.57 -1.98 -3.62
C PRO A 102 -14.79 -2.98 -2.78
N LYS A 103 -15.51 -4.00 -2.25
CA LYS A 103 -14.93 -5.03 -1.35
C LYS A 103 -13.75 -5.79 -1.98
N ASN A 104 -13.80 -6.05 -3.29
CA ASN A 104 -12.73 -6.68 -4.07
C ASN A 104 -11.62 -5.69 -4.46
N TYR A 105 -11.13 -4.93 -3.47
CA TYR A 105 -10.21 -3.79 -3.60
C TYR A 105 -9.05 -4.03 -4.59
N PHE A 106 -8.25 -5.07 -4.35
CA PHE A 106 -7.06 -5.36 -5.16
C PHE A 106 -7.43 -5.84 -6.56
N ALA A 107 -8.41 -6.74 -6.69
CA ALA A 107 -8.92 -7.17 -8.00
C ALA A 107 -9.43 -5.99 -8.85
N THR A 108 -10.12 -5.02 -8.23
CA THR A 108 -10.55 -3.80 -8.91
C THR A 108 -9.36 -2.99 -9.42
N LEU A 109 -8.37 -2.71 -8.58
CA LEU A 109 -7.20 -1.91 -8.99
C LEU A 109 -6.32 -2.62 -10.01
N ARG A 110 -6.12 -3.94 -9.85
CA ARG A 110 -5.44 -4.81 -10.82
C ARG A 110 -6.10 -4.78 -12.19
N SER A 111 -7.40 -4.57 -12.28
CA SER A 111 -8.07 -4.43 -13.59
C SER A 111 -7.59 -3.21 -14.38
N PHE A 112 -7.07 -2.17 -13.70
CA PHE A 112 -6.61 -0.92 -14.28
C PHE A 112 -5.11 -0.88 -14.62
N TYR A 113 -4.31 -1.84 -14.12
CA TYR A 113 -2.87 -1.88 -14.32
C TYR A 113 -2.38 -3.29 -14.68
N LYS A 114 -1.59 -3.43 -15.75
CA LYS A 114 -1.13 -4.70 -16.29
C LYS A 114 0.29 -5.07 -15.90
N GLY A 115 1.10 -4.11 -15.45
CA GLY A 115 2.44 -4.37 -14.92
C GLY A 115 2.42 -5.06 -13.56
N ASN A 116 3.60 -5.29 -12.99
CA ASN A 116 3.74 -5.94 -11.69
C ASN A 116 3.03 -5.15 -10.59
N PHE A 117 2.18 -5.82 -9.83
CA PHE A 117 1.30 -5.19 -8.85
C PHE A 117 1.54 -5.78 -7.45
N ILE A 118 1.97 -4.92 -6.52
CA ILE A 118 2.28 -5.28 -5.14
C ILE A 118 1.16 -4.81 -4.22
N ALA A 119 0.54 -5.73 -3.50
CA ALA A 119 -0.39 -5.37 -2.45
C ALA A 119 0.32 -5.12 -1.12
N ASN A 120 -0.15 -4.13 -0.36
CA ASN A 120 0.36 -3.79 0.95
C ASN A 120 -0.79 -3.59 1.94
N CYS A 121 -0.61 -4.08 3.18
CA CYS A 121 -1.59 -4.09 4.27
C CYS A 121 -2.84 -4.97 4.02
N GLY A 122 -3.43 -5.47 5.11
CA GLY A 122 -4.63 -6.31 5.07
C GLY A 122 -4.37 -7.79 4.74
N PHE A 123 -3.13 -8.25 4.84
CA PHE A 123 -2.76 -9.64 4.55
C PHE A 123 -2.14 -10.34 5.75
N GLN A 124 -2.45 -11.63 5.83
CA GLN A 124 -1.65 -12.64 6.50
C GLN A 124 -0.94 -13.47 5.43
N PRO A 125 0.10 -14.24 5.75
CA PRO A 125 0.78 -15.11 4.77
C PRO A 125 -0.19 -15.97 3.97
N GLU A 126 -1.22 -16.52 4.62
CA GLU A 126 -2.22 -17.39 3.99
C GLU A 126 -3.10 -16.61 3.01
N THR A 127 -3.63 -15.45 3.44
CA THR A 127 -4.47 -14.63 2.54
C THR A 127 -3.66 -13.96 1.43
N ALA A 128 -2.35 -13.77 1.62
CA ALA A 128 -1.44 -13.30 0.59
C ALA A 128 -1.25 -14.37 -0.50
N ALA A 129 -1.03 -15.63 -0.11
CA ALA A 129 -0.91 -16.75 -1.04
C ALA A 129 -2.18 -16.90 -1.90
N GLU A 130 -3.36 -16.84 -1.28
CA GLU A 130 -4.63 -16.88 -2.00
C GLU A 130 -4.78 -15.75 -3.04
N SER A 131 -4.35 -14.53 -2.70
CA SER A 131 -4.50 -13.38 -3.59
C SER A 131 -3.58 -13.46 -4.80
N ILE A 132 -2.38 -14.03 -4.63
CA ILE A 132 -1.45 -14.34 -5.72
C ILE A 132 -2.02 -15.45 -6.61
N GLU A 133 -2.55 -16.53 -6.02
CA GLU A 133 -3.17 -17.62 -6.77
C GLU A 133 -4.36 -17.14 -7.63
N LYS A 134 -5.18 -16.23 -7.08
CA LYS A 134 -6.29 -15.58 -7.77
C LYS A 134 -5.84 -14.53 -8.82
N LYS A 135 -4.54 -14.28 -8.96
CA LYS A 135 -3.94 -13.26 -9.86
C LYS A 135 -4.43 -11.83 -9.60
N GLU A 136 -4.87 -11.57 -8.37
CA GLU A 136 -5.27 -10.22 -7.95
C GLU A 136 -4.03 -9.35 -7.72
N ASN A 137 -2.92 -9.98 -7.31
CA ASN A 137 -1.64 -9.33 -7.06
C ASN A 137 -0.51 -10.25 -7.55
N ASP A 138 0.64 -9.68 -7.91
CA ASP A 138 1.84 -10.48 -8.25
C ASP A 138 2.72 -10.70 -7.01
N LEU A 139 2.67 -9.76 -6.05
CA LEU A 139 3.47 -9.74 -4.83
C LEU A 139 2.65 -9.16 -3.67
N VAL A 140 3.04 -9.50 -2.43
CA VAL A 140 2.50 -8.90 -1.21
C VAL A 140 3.64 -8.43 -0.32
N ALA A 141 3.55 -7.18 0.15
CA ALA A 141 4.51 -6.56 1.03
C ALA A 141 4.05 -6.63 2.50
N PHE A 142 4.95 -7.09 3.38
CA PHE A 142 4.74 -7.15 4.83
C PHE A 142 5.67 -6.16 5.53
N GLY A 143 5.10 -5.18 6.25
CA GLY A 143 5.86 -4.21 7.04
C GLY A 143 6.08 -4.70 8.48
N THR A 144 5.06 -4.55 9.32
CA THR A 144 5.11 -4.88 10.76
C THR A 144 5.58 -6.32 11.04
N LEU A 145 5.14 -7.29 10.23
CA LEU A 145 5.58 -8.68 10.39
C LEU A 145 7.06 -8.86 10.08
N ALA A 146 7.57 -8.21 9.04
CA ALA A 146 8.99 -8.29 8.69
C ALA A 146 9.87 -7.55 9.70
N LEU A 147 9.34 -6.47 10.30
CA LEU A 147 10.01 -5.79 11.42
C LEU A 147 10.25 -6.77 12.56
N GLN A 148 9.20 -7.48 12.99
CA GLN A 148 9.24 -8.38 14.15
C GLN A 148 9.90 -9.76 13.89
N ASN A 149 10.08 -10.12 12.61
CA ASN A 149 10.58 -11.42 12.17
C ASN A 149 11.61 -11.24 11.06
N PRO A 150 12.92 -11.17 11.38
CA PRO A 150 13.97 -10.98 10.37
C PRO A 150 14.03 -12.14 9.36
N ASP A 151 13.49 -13.30 9.74
CA ASP A 151 13.37 -14.53 8.97
C ASP A 151 11.91 -14.84 8.56
N LEU A 152 11.08 -13.81 8.39
CA LEU A 152 9.68 -13.99 7.98
C LEU A 152 9.50 -14.91 6.77
N PRO A 153 10.29 -14.83 5.68
CA PRO A 153 10.16 -15.75 4.55
C PRO A 153 10.34 -17.21 4.94
N GLN A 154 11.36 -17.52 5.75
CA GLN A 154 11.65 -18.87 6.22
C GLN A 154 10.55 -19.37 7.16
N ARG A 155 9.99 -18.51 8.00
CA ARG A 155 8.86 -18.87 8.87
C ARG A 155 7.63 -19.25 8.06
N ILE A 156 7.34 -18.51 7.01
CA ILE A 156 6.22 -18.82 6.10
C ILE A 156 6.49 -20.15 5.37
N GLU A 157 7.67 -20.32 4.80
CA GLU A 157 8.06 -21.53 4.05
C GLU A 157 7.99 -22.80 4.91
N ASN A 158 8.44 -22.74 6.16
CA ASN A 158 8.53 -23.90 7.06
C ASN A 158 7.33 -24.02 8.01
N ASN A 159 6.33 -23.14 7.87
CA ASN A 159 5.19 -23.05 8.79
C ASN A 159 5.60 -22.94 10.27
N TRP A 160 6.66 -22.16 10.54
CA TRP A 160 7.10 -21.86 11.91
C TRP A 160 6.26 -20.75 12.53
N PRO A 161 6.19 -20.66 13.88
CA PRO A 161 5.48 -19.58 14.55
C PRO A 161 5.99 -18.20 14.12
N ILE A 162 5.07 -17.30 13.75
CA ILE A 162 5.36 -15.90 13.44
C ILE A 162 5.14 -15.06 14.69
N ASN A 163 6.15 -14.28 15.08
CA ASN A 163 6.03 -13.33 16.18
C ASN A 163 5.11 -12.17 15.79
N ARG A 164 4.05 -11.97 16.59
CA ARG A 164 3.02 -10.95 16.39
C ARG A 164 2.87 -10.04 17.62
N ASP A 165 3.75 -10.21 18.59
CA ASP A 165 3.82 -9.32 19.75
C ASP A 165 4.58 -8.07 19.34
N PHE A 166 3.83 -7.03 18.98
CA PHE A 166 4.38 -5.80 18.44
C PHE A 166 4.55 -4.76 19.56
N ASP A 167 5.81 -4.46 19.89
CA ASP A 167 6.12 -3.32 20.76
C ASP A 167 6.23 -2.02 19.94
N PHE A 168 5.09 -1.37 19.71
CA PHE A 168 5.03 -0.10 18.98
C PHE A 168 5.83 1.03 19.64
N SER A 169 6.22 0.91 20.91
CA SER A 169 7.06 1.92 21.57
C SER A 169 8.49 1.97 21.01
N THR A 170 8.92 0.91 20.32
CA THR A 170 10.28 0.79 19.77
C THR A 170 10.39 1.21 18.30
N PHE A 171 9.28 1.33 17.57
CA PHE A 171 9.29 1.50 16.11
C PHE A 171 9.99 2.78 15.62
N TYR A 172 9.90 3.84 16.41
CA TYR A 172 10.51 5.14 16.12
C TYR A 172 11.44 5.56 17.26
N MET A 173 12.19 4.59 17.78
CA MET A 173 13.25 4.79 18.77
C MET A 173 14.62 4.55 18.12
N GLY A 174 15.65 5.23 18.60
CA GLY A 174 17.03 4.95 18.17
C GLY A 174 17.63 3.77 18.95
N GLY A 175 18.59 3.07 18.33
CA GLY A 175 19.35 2.00 18.98
C GLY A 175 18.99 0.61 18.45
N GLU A 176 19.43 -0.42 19.17
CA GLU A 176 19.31 -1.84 18.77
C GLU A 176 17.98 -2.48 19.20
N LYS A 177 17.37 -1.97 20.28
CA LYS A 177 16.17 -2.52 20.90
C LYS A 177 14.95 -2.41 20.00
N GLY A 178 14.33 -3.53 19.66
CA GLY A 178 13.19 -3.62 18.74
C GLY A 178 13.58 -3.40 17.27
N TYR A 179 14.88 -3.46 16.93
CA TYR A 179 15.39 -3.23 15.58
C TYR A 179 16.29 -4.38 15.10
N THR A 180 17.39 -4.64 15.81
CA THR A 180 18.36 -5.70 15.44
C THR A 180 18.51 -6.79 16.50
N ASP A 181 17.85 -6.66 17.65
CA ASP A 181 17.86 -7.61 18.76
C ASP A 181 16.76 -8.69 18.66
N LEU A 182 16.03 -8.72 17.54
CA LEU A 182 14.93 -9.65 17.31
C LEU A 182 15.46 -11.04 16.89
N PRO A 183 15.05 -12.13 17.56
CA PRO A 183 15.64 -13.44 17.35
C PRO A 183 15.16 -14.12 16.07
N PHE A 184 16.09 -14.73 15.33
CA PHE A 184 15.79 -15.74 14.31
C PHE A 184 15.21 -16.99 14.97
N TYR A 185 14.32 -17.72 14.29
CA TYR A 185 13.71 -18.94 14.82
C TYR A 185 14.75 -20.00 15.17
N GLN A 186 15.76 -20.20 14.30
CA GLN A 186 16.82 -21.20 14.52
C GLN A 186 17.83 -20.85 15.62
N GLN A 187 17.71 -19.67 16.23
CA GLN A 187 18.56 -19.22 17.34
C GLN A 187 17.82 -19.22 18.69
N GLN A 188 16.58 -19.73 18.71
CA GLN A 188 15.73 -19.87 19.90
C GLN A 188 15.84 -21.26 20.51
#